data_AF-A0A7C4SZG6-F1
#
_entry.id   AF-A0A7C4SZG6-F1
#
_cell.length_a   1.000
_cell.length_b   1.000
_cell.length_c   1.000
_cell.angle_alpha   90.00
_cell.angle_beta   90.00
_cell.angle_gamma   90.00
#
_symmetry.space_group_name_H-M   'P 1'
#
loop_
_entity.id
_entity.type
_entity.pdbx_description
1 polymer ?
#
loop_
_entity_poly.entity_id
_entity_poly.type
_entity_poly.pdbx_seq_one_letter_code
_entity_poly.pdbx_strand_id
1 'polypeptide(L)'
;MGEKILLKGNELLAEAAVRAGCRFFAGYPITPQNEIPEYMSWRLPQAGGVFIQAESELAAINMLFGASATGTRCMTSSSSPGISLKQEGISYIAAAELPCVIVNMQRGGPGLGNIRAS
;
A
#
# COMPACT_ATOMS: atom_id res chain seq x y z
N MET A 1 21.48 -21.66 -4.25
CA MET A 1 20.84 -20.79 -5.25
C MET A 1 19.35 -20.84 -4.98
N GLY A 2 18.69 -19.72 -4.72
CA GLY A 2 17.25 -19.70 -4.40
C GLY A 2 16.39 -20.10 -5.61
N GLU A 3 15.16 -20.52 -5.35
CA GLU A 3 14.14 -20.78 -6.36
C GLU A 3 13.90 -19.53 -7.21
N LYS A 4 13.82 -19.70 -8.54
CA LYS A 4 13.56 -18.60 -9.48
C LYS A 4 12.08 -18.60 -9.82
N ILE A 5 11.39 -17.54 -9.42
CA ILE A 5 9.98 -17.30 -9.70
C ILE A 5 9.82 -16.09 -10.62
N LEU A 6 8.87 -16.16 -11.55
CA LEU A 6 8.50 -15.04 -12.41
C LEU A 6 7.23 -14.42 -11.83
N LEU A 7 7.31 -13.15 -11.41
CA LEU A 7 6.20 -12.39 -10.82
C LEU A 7 6.03 -11.07 -11.55
N LYS A 8 4.81 -10.53 -11.55
CA LYS A 8 4.58 -9.14 -11.95
C LYS A 8 5.23 -8.19 -10.93
N GLY A 9 5.58 -6.97 -11.35
CA GLY A 9 6.22 -5.99 -10.46
C GLY A 9 5.41 -5.66 -9.20
N ASN A 10 4.07 -5.55 -9.35
CA ASN A 10 3.15 -5.31 -8.25
C ASN A 10 3.12 -6.47 -7.24
N GLU A 11 3.04 -7.71 -7.74
CA GLU A 11 3.05 -8.92 -6.92
C GLU A 11 4.39 -9.10 -6.20
N LEU A 12 5.51 -8.81 -6.90
CA LEU A 12 6.85 -8.86 -6.33
C LEU A 12 7.00 -7.87 -5.17
N LEU A 13 6.50 -6.64 -5.33
CA LEU A 13 6.52 -5.62 -4.29
C LEU A 13 5.70 -6.07 -3.07
N ALA A 14 4.50 -6.64 -3.29
CA ALA A 14 3.65 -7.12 -2.22
C ALA A 14 4.32 -8.29 -1.47
N GLU A 15 4.88 -9.28 -2.19
CA GLU A 15 5.61 -10.40 -1.59
C GLU A 15 6.85 -9.93 -0.81
N ALA A 16 7.61 -8.97 -1.36
CA ALA A 16 8.77 -8.41 -0.68
C ALA A 16 8.38 -7.74 0.64
N ALA A 17 7.27 -6.99 0.67
CA ALA A 17 6.79 -6.36 1.91
C ALA A 17 6.37 -7.39 2.96
N VAL A 18 5.69 -8.47 2.56
CA VAL A 18 5.31 -9.55 3.48
C VAL A 18 6.55 -10.25 4.05
N ARG A 19 7.56 -10.52 3.21
CA ARG A 19 8.86 -11.09 3.63
C ARG A 19 9.65 -10.15 4.54
N ALA A 20 9.54 -8.84 4.33
CA ALA A 20 10.14 -7.82 5.19
C ALA A 20 9.43 -7.66 6.55
N GLY A 21 8.39 -8.45 6.82
CA GLY A 21 7.69 -8.48 8.10
C GLY A 21 6.47 -7.58 8.17
N CYS A 22 5.95 -7.08 7.04
CA CYS A 22 4.69 -6.33 7.04
C CYS A 22 3.55 -7.23 7.54
N ARG A 23 2.74 -6.73 8.49
CA ARG A 23 1.61 -7.45 9.10
C ARG A 23 0.29 -6.69 9.06
N PHE A 24 0.28 -5.48 8.49
CA PHE A 24 -0.95 -4.74 8.28
C PHE A 24 -0.93 -4.03 6.93
N PHE A 25 -2.02 -4.17 6.18
CA PHE A 25 -2.26 -3.44 4.95
C PHE A 25 -3.68 -2.84 4.99
N ALA A 26 -3.78 -1.55 4.69
CA ALA A 26 -5.05 -0.89 4.40
C ALA A 26 -4.93 -0.10 3.09
N GLY A 27 -5.85 -0.30 2.16
CA GLY A 27 -5.78 0.35 0.84
C GLY A 27 -7.13 0.46 0.16
N TYR A 28 -7.22 1.39 -0.80
CA TYR A 28 -8.39 1.61 -1.65
C TYR A 28 -8.02 1.28 -3.11
N PRO A 29 -8.85 0.51 -3.86
CA PRO A 29 -8.56 0.16 -5.25
C PRO A 29 -8.45 1.39 -6.16
N ILE A 30 -7.34 1.51 -6.89
CA ILE A 30 -7.10 2.57 -7.89
C ILE A 30 -6.08 2.11 -8.94
N THR A 31 -6.37 2.19 -10.23
CA THR A 31 -5.40 1.78 -11.27
C THR A 31 -4.15 2.68 -11.25
N PRO A 32 -2.92 2.14 -11.49
CA PRO A 32 -2.57 0.77 -11.86
C PRO A 32 -2.12 -0.13 -10.69
N GLN A 33 -2.38 0.25 -9.43
CA GLN A 33 -1.87 -0.46 -8.26
C GLN A 33 -2.65 -1.73 -7.88
N ASN A 34 -3.81 -2.00 -8.50
CA ASN A 34 -4.82 -2.96 -8.03
C ASN A 34 -4.30 -4.39 -7.75
N GLU A 35 -3.26 -4.83 -8.43
CA GLU A 35 -2.65 -6.14 -8.20
C GLU A 35 -1.98 -6.25 -6.82
N ILE A 36 -1.57 -5.13 -6.21
CA ILE A 36 -0.99 -5.10 -4.85
C ILE A 36 -2.04 -5.51 -3.80
N PRO A 37 -3.19 -4.82 -3.65
CA PRO A 37 -4.20 -5.19 -2.67
C PRO A 37 -4.80 -6.56 -2.99
N GLU A 38 -4.94 -6.93 -4.27
CA GLU A 38 -5.34 -8.27 -4.66
C GLU A 38 -4.39 -9.34 -4.11
N TYR A 39 -3.08 -9.18 -4.33
CA TYR A 39 -2.07 -10.10 -3.79
C TYR A 39 -2.05 -10.13 -2.26
N MET A 40 -2.12 -8.95 -1.62
CA MET A 40 -2.14 -8.83 -0.16
C MET A 40 -3.35 -9.48 0.50
N SER A 41 -4.51 -9.49 -0.18
CA SER A 41 -5.79 -9.98 0.37
C SER A 41 -5.73 -11.42 0.87
N TRP A 42 -4.98 -12.28 0.18
CA TRP A 42 -4.81 -13.68 0.55
C TRP A 42 -3.43 -13.94 1.17
N ARG A 43 -2.39 -13.23 0.73
CA ARG A 43 -1.01 -13.50 1.16
C ARG A 43 -0.71 -13.02 2.57
N LEU A 44 -1.27 -11.86 2.95
CA LEU A 44 -0.98 -11.24 4.24
C LEU A 44 -1.59 -12.04 5.41
N PRO A 45 -2.85 -12.55 5.32
CA PRO A 45 -3.39 -13.49 6.31
C PRO A 45 -2.55 -14.75 6.50
N GLN A 46 -2.00 -15.33 5.41
CA GLN A 46 -1.10 -16.49 5.49
C GLN A 46 0.19 -16.19 6.27
N ALA A 47 0.62 -14.93 6.32
CA ALA A 47 1.76 -14.48 7.11
C ALA A 47 1.37 -14.03 8.54
N GLY A 48 0.12 -14.22 8.96
CA GLY A 48 -0.40 -13.76 10.25
C GLY A 48 -0.66 -12.26 10.31
N GLY A 49 -0.81 -11.59 9.17
CA GLY A 49 -1.17 -10.18 9.08
C GLY A 49 -2.64 -9.94 8.73
N VAL A 50 -3.05 -8.68 8.72
CA VAL A 50 -4.43 -8.25 8.44
C VAL A 50 -4.46 -7.40 7.17
N PHE A 51 -5.32 -7.78 6.23
CA PHE A 51 -5.66 -7.00 5.05
C PHE A 51 -7.02 -6.32 5.25
N ILE A 52 -7.08 -5.02 4.96
CA ILE A 52 -8.32 -4.24 4.95
C ILE A 52 -8.45 -3.53 3.61
N GLN A 53 -9.55 -3.81 2.89
CA GLN A 53 -10.01 -2.94 1.81
C GLN A 53 -10.75 -1.77 2.44
N ALA A 54 -10.11 -0.61 2.46
CA ALA A 54 -10.70 0.62 2.96
C ALA A 54 -11.73 1.15 1.96
N GLU A 55 -12.64 1.99 2.45
CA GLU A 55 -13.64 2.70 1.66
C GLU A 55 -13.08 3.90 0.88
N SER A 56 -11.92 4.41 1.30
CA SER A 56 -11.25 5.54 0.66
C SER A 56 -9.75 5.58 1.00
N GLU A 57 -8.98 6.36 0.24
CA GLU A 57 -7.59 6.63 0.57
C GLU A 57 -7.41 7.31 1.93
N LEU A 58 -8.38 8.16 2.33
CA LEU A 58 -8.39 8.85 3.62
C LEU A 58 -8.56 7.86 4.78
N ALA A 59 -9.48 6.91 4.65
CA ALA A 59 -9.67 5.88 5.65
C ALA A 59 -8.44 4.97 5.76
N ALA A 60 -7.89 4.56 4.61
CA ALA A 60 -6.69 3.72 4.58
C ALA A 60 -5.48 4.37 5.27
N ILE A 61 -5.24 5.68 5.09
CA ILE A 61 -4.09 6.33 5.74
C ILE A 61 -4.29 6.52 7.25
N ASN A 62 -5.51 6.76 7.71
CA ASN A 62 -5.82 6.84 9.13
C ASN A 62 -5.73 5.46 9.82
N MET A 63 -6.18 4.39 9.15
CA MET A 63 -5.96 3.03 9.62
C MET A 63 -4.45 2.70 9.71
N LEU A 64 -3.67 3.17 8.73
CA LEU A 64 -2.22 2.99 8.72
C LEU A 64 -1.53 3.71 9.88
N PHE A 65 -1.94 4.95 10.18
CA PHE A 65 -1.49 5.69 11.36
C PHE A 65 -1.74 4.88 12.64
N GLY A 66 -2.96 4.37 12.84
CA GLY A 66 -3.31 3.55 14.00
C GLY A 66 -2.47 2.27 14.10
N ALA A 67 -2.30 1.55 12.98
CA ALA A 67 -1.48 0.35 12.95
C ALA A 67 0.00 0.62 13.26
N SER A 68 0.55 1.73 12.75
CA SER A 68 1.92 2.12 13.05
C SER A 68 2.10 2.51 14.51
N ALA A 69 1.10 3.18 15.11
CA ALA A 69 1.13 3.59 16.52
C ALA A 69 1.12 2.40 17.50
N THR A 70 0.62 1.23 17.09
CA THR A 70 0.69 -0.01 17.89
C THR A 70 2.00 -0.78 17.71
N GLY A 71 2.96 -0.24 16.95
CA GLY A 71 4.23 -0.90 16.64
C GLY A 71 4.14 -1.95 15.53
N THR A 72 3.01 -2.05 14.83
CA THR A 72 2.85 -3.00 13.73
C THR A 72 3.54 -2.47 12.47
N ARG A 73 4.43 -3.27 11.88
CA ARG A 73 5.01 -2.93 10.57
C ARG A 73 3.89 -2.98 9.52
N CYS A 74 3.57 -1.82 8.97
CA CYS A 74 2.40 -1.63 8.12
C CYS A 74 2.74 -0.94 6.80
N MET A 75 1.87 -1.14 5.81
CA MET A 75 1.97 -0.41 4.55
C MET A 75 0.60 -0.08 3.93
N THR A 76 0.60 0.89 3.01
CA THR A 76 -0.51 1.18 2.11
C THR A 76 0.03 1.33 0.69
N SER A 77 -0.84 1.17 -0.31
CA SER A 77 -0.56 1.48 -1.71
C SER A 77 -1.68 2.30 -2.31
N SER A 78 -1.32 3.15 -3.27
CA SER A 78 -2.26 3.97 -4.04
C SER A 78 -1.59 4.38 -5.37
N SER A 79 -2.25 5.25 -6.12
CA SER A 79 -1.75 5.84 -7.37
C SER A 79 -1.99 7.34 -7.34
N SER A 80 -1.14 8.11 -8.00
CA SER A 80 -1.06 9.59 -8.05
C SER A 80 -2.21 10.35 -7.34
N PRO A 81 -3.48 10.35 -7.81
CA PRO A 81 -4.54 11.14 -7.17
C PRO A 81 -4.89 10.68 -5.76
N GLY A 82 -4.83 9.37 -5.51
CA GLY A 82 -5.03 8.81 -4.19
C GLY A 82 -3.90 9.16 -3.21
N ILE A 83 -2.69 9.44 -3.69
CA ILE A 83 -1.64 10.03 -2.83
C ILE A 83 -2.01 11.45 -2.43
N SER A 84 -2.54 12.26 -3.35
CA SER A 84 -3.05 13.60 -3.02
C SER A 84 -4.13 13.55 -1.93
N LEU A 85 -5.00 12.55 -1.95
CA LEU A 85 -6.02 12.33 -0.92
C LEU A 85 -5.45 11.87 0.44
N LYS A 86 -4.22 11.35 0.47
CA LYS A 86 -3.54 10.91 1.71
C LYS A 86 -2.68 11.99 2.37
N GLN A 87 -2.49 13.15 1.73
CA GLN A 87 -1.47 14.14 2.13
C GLN A 87 -1.59 14.59 3.60
N GLU A 88 -2.81 14.79 4.11
CA GLU A 88 -3.03 15.13 5.52
C GLU A 88 -2.53 14.00 6.43
N GLY A 89 -2.94 12.75 6.17
CA GLY A 89 -2.50 11.59 6.95
C GLY A 89 -1.01 11.33 6.86
N ILE A 90 -0.39 11.54 5.69
CA ILE A 90 1.07 11.46 5.52
C ILE A 90 1.78 12.47 6.43
N SER A 91 1.27 13.71 6.46
CA SER A 91 1.83 14.78 7.29
C SER A 91 1.72 14.44 8.78
N TYR A 92 0.59 13.86 9.21
CA TYR A 92 0.39 13.43 10.61
C TYR A 92 1.28 12.25 11.01
N ILE A 93 1.42 11.24 10.14
CA ILE A 93 2.33 10.11 10.37
C ILE A 93 3.78 10.61 10.54
N ALA A 94 4.22 11.53 9.68
CA ALA A 94 5.55 12.12 9.77
C ALA A 94 5.75 12.92 11.07
N ALA A 95 4.77 13.76 11.42
CA ALA A 95 4.82 14.55 12.66
C ALA A 95 4.84 13.69 13.93
N ALA A 96 4.21 12.51 13.89
CA ALA A 96 4.18 11.56 15.00
C ALA A 96 5.35 10.56 14.97
N GLU A 97 6.29 10.67 14.02
CA GLU A 97 7.44 9.78 13.84
C GLU A 97 7.06 8.28 13.73
N LEU A 98 5.92 8.01 13.08
CA LEU A 98 5.36 6.67 12.95
C LEU A 98 5.89 5.94 11.70
N PRO A 99 6.61 4.81 11.85
CA PRO A 99 7.22 4.12 10.73
C PRO A 99 6.21 3.30 9.90
N CYS A 100 5.98 3.70 8.66
CA CYS A 100 5.17 2.92 7.70
C CYS A 100 5.70 3.05 6.26
N VAL A 101 5.22 2.20 5.36
CA VAL A 101 5.54 2.26 3.93
C VAL A 101 4.34 2.72 3.12
N ILE A 102 4.53 3.71 2.26
CA ILE A 102 3.50 4.24 1.36
C ILE A 102 3.97 4.08 -0.07
N VAL A 103 3.28 3.25 -0.84
CA VAL A 103 3.63 2.98 -2.24
C VAL A 103 2.76 3.83 -3.15
N ASN A 104 3.41 4.70 -3.93
CA ASN A 104 2.80 5.42 -5.03
C ASN A 104 3.09 4.69 -6.35
N MET A 105 2.13 3.91 -6.85
CA MET A 105 2.22 3.38 -8.20
C MET A 105 1.83 4.47 -9.19
N GLN A 106 2.84 5.17 -9.70
CA GLN A 106 2.62 6.38 -10.49
C GLN A 106 1.87 6.08 -11.78
N ARG A 107 0.86 6.91 -12.09
CA ARG A 107 0.23 7.01 -13.41
C ARG A 107 0.39 8.41 -13.97
N GLY A 108 0.32 8.54 -15.31
CA GLY A 108 0.47 9.83 -16.00
C GLY A 108 -0.53 10.87 -15.50
N GLY A 109 -0.09 12.11 -15.25
CA GLY A 109 -0.94 13.24 -14.83
C GLY A 109 -1.43 14.10 -16.00
N PRO A 110 -2.11 15.26 -15.73
CA PRO A 110 -2.56 15.78 -14.43
C PRO A 110 -3.96 15.28 -14.01
N GLY A 111 -4.36 15.56 -12.76
CA GLY A 111 -5.71 15.27 -12.25
C GLY A 111 -5.99 13.76 -12.11
N LEU A 112 -7.14 13.29 -12.64
CA LEU A 112 -7.47 11.86 -12.70
C LEU A 112 -6.41 11.04 -13.46
N GLY A 113 -5.60 11.69 -14.29
CA GLY A 113 -4.49 11.09 -14.98
C GLY A 113 -4.86 10.40 -16.29
N ASN A 114 -3.86 9.80 -16.92
CA ASN A 114 -3.93 9.05 -18.15
C ASN A 114 -3.55 7.58 -17.84
N ILE A 115 -4.34 6.62 -18.34
CA ILE A 115 -4.06 5.17 -18.23
C ILE A 115 -3.21 4.63 -19.39
N ARG A 116 -2.90 5.47 -20.39
CA ARG A 116 -1.95 5.10 -21.44
C ARG A 116 -0.55 4.96 -20.83
N ALA A 117 0.14 3.90 -21.20
CA ALA A 117 1.59 3.84 -21.06
C ALA A 117 2.18 5.01 -21.85
N SER A 118 2.83 5.94 -21.15
CA SER A 118 3.70 6.95 -21.77
C SER A 118 4.98 6.29 -22.25
#